data_AF-A0AA95KLE6-F1
#
_entry.id   AF-A0AA95KLE6-F1
#
_cell.length_a   1.000
_cell.length_b   1.000
_cell.length_c   1.000
_cell.angle_alpha   90.00
_cell.angle_beta   90.00
_cell.angle_gamma   90.00
#
_symmetry.space_group_name_H-M   'P 1'
#
loop_
_entity.id
_entity.type
_entity.pdbx_description
1 polymer ?
#
loop_
_entity_poly.entity_id
_entity_poly.type
_entity_poly.pdbx_seq_one_letter_code
_entity_poly.pdbx_strand_id
1 'polypeptide(L)'
;MKYLGDTHSGKKHDKKIADEEQTQLPEGSVILRDLGFKGADMGKGVTVIEPKKKPRNKCLTPQEKEENRQISARRVVVEHIISGIKRCRCLKDVYRKSDLQNPTN
;
A
#
# COMPACT_ATOMS: atom_id res chain seq x y z
N MET A 1 12.31 -10.27 7.20
CA MET A 1 11.30 -9.68 6.30
C MET A 1 10.41 -8.77 7.13
N LYS A 2 10.35 -7.47 6.82
CA LYS A 2 9.50 -6.50 7.54
C LYS A 2 8.10 -6.54 6.90
N TYR A 3 7.09 -6.95 7.67
CA TYR A 3 5.70 -7.09 7.17
C TYR A 3 4.84 -5.86 7.48
N LEU A 4 5.23 -5.06 8.48
CA LEU A 4 4.51 -3.86 8.92
C LEU A 4 5.52 -2.76 9.23
N GLY A 5 5.27 -1.56 8.72
CA GLY A 5 6.03 -0.35 9.00
C GLY A 5 5.72 0.25 10.37
N ASP A 6 6.41 1.32 10.72
CA ASP A 6 6.09 2.06 11.94
C ASP A 6 4.78 2.83 11.77
N THR A 7 4.17 3.27 12.86
CA THR A 7 2.97 4.09 12.78
C THR A 7 3.33 5.53 12.42
N HIS A 8 2.81 6.02 11.30
CA HIS A 8 3.02 7.40 10.85
C HIS A 8 1.76 8.25 10.98
N SER A 9 1.96 9.58 11.06
CA SER A 9 0.85 10.54 10.98
C SER A 9 0.15 10.46 9.62
N GLY A 10 -1.18 10.45 9.61
CA GLY A 10 -2.00 10.36 8.39
C GLY A 10 -1.87 11.53 7.41
N LYS A 11 -1.12 12.59 7.76
CA LYS A 11 -0.79 13.69 6.83
C LYS A 11 0.34 13.32 5.85
N LYS A 12 1.11 12.29 6.15
CA LYS A 12 2.26 11.87 5.34
C LYS A 12 1.79 10.89 4.27
N HIS A 13 2.23 11.10 3.05
CA HIS A 13 1.88 10.23 1.93
C HIS A 13 2.58 8.87 2.04
N ASP A 14 1.86 7.80 1.76
CA ASP A 14 2.35 6.41 1.92
C ASP A 14 3.64 6.14 1.15
N LYS A 15 3.79 6.71 -0.07
CA LYS A 15 5.05 6.62 -0.81
C LYS A 15 6.24 7.15 -0.02
N LYS A 16 6.08 8.34 0.60
CA LYS A 16 7.17 8.98 1.35
C LYS A 16 7.53 8.15 2.57
N ILE A 17 6.54 7.51 3.19
CA ILE A 17 6.78 6.54 4.27
C ILE A 17 7.61 5.36 3.75
N ALA A 18 7.21 4.75 2.63
CA ALA A 18 7.93 3.63 2.05
C ALA A 18 9.38 3.97 1.66
N ASP A 19 9.59 5.17 1.12
CA ASP A 19 10.92 5.71 0.76
C ASP A 19 11.79 5.93 2.01
N GLU A 20 11.24 6.59 3.04
CA GLU A 20 11.97 6.86 4.29
C GLU A 20 12.26 5.59 5.11
N GLU A 21 11.36 4.61 5.08
CA GLU A 21 11.56 3.31 5.72
C GLU A 21 12.45 2.37 4.91
N GLN A 22 12.85 2.77 3.69
CA GLN A 22 13.61 1.94 2.76
C GLN A 22 13.00 0.54 2.64
N THR A 23 11.72 0.48 2.27
CA THR A 23 11.00 -0.80 2.21
C THR A 23 11.63 -1.68 1.12
N GLN A 24 12.32 -2.75 1.52
CA GLN A 24 12.97 -3.70 0.62
C GLN A 24 12.25 -5.05 0.67
N LEU A 25 11.98 -5.61 -0.50
CA LEU A 25 11.43 -6.95 -0.63
C LEU A 25 12.53 -7.96 -0.98
N PRO A 26 12.35 -9.24 -0.63
CA PRO A 26 13.29 -10.29 -1.02
C PRO A 26 13.48 -10.35 -2.54
N GLU A 27 14.70 -10.64 -2.99
CA GLU A 27 14.99 -10.89 -4.40
C GLU A 27 14.09 -12.00 -4.98
N GLY A 28 13.62 -11.82 -6.22
CA GLY A 28 12.68 -12.72 -6.87
C GLY A 28 11.21 -12.48 -6.51
N SER A 29 10.90 -11.52 -5.64
CA SER A 29 9.52 -11.15 -5.32
C SER A 29 8.80 -10.56 -6.53
N VAL A 30 7.52 -10.90 -6.70
CA VAL A 30 6.62 -10.26 -7.68
C VAL A 30 5.57 -9.45 -6.93
N ILE A 31 5.48 -8.17 -7.23
CA ILE A 31 4.50 -7.28 -6.59
C ILE A 31 3.53 -6.67 -7.58
N LEU A 32 2.28 -6.53 -7.14
CA LEU A 32 1.31 -5.66 -7.77
C LEU A 32 1.33 -4.30 -7.07
N ARG A 33 1.95 -3.30 -7.70
CA ARG A 33 2.15 -1.99 -7.10
C ARG A 33 0.95 -1.08 -7.34
N ASP A 34 0.45 -0.48 -6.27
CA ASP A 34 -0.52 0.61 -6.38
C ASP A 34 0.16 1.87 -6.92
N LEU A 35 -0.54 2.62 -7.77
CA LEU A 35 -0.03 3.84 -8.39
C LEU A 35 0.42 4.91 -7.39
N GLY A 36 -0.13 4.90 -6.16
CA GLY A 36 0.32 5.74 -5.06
C GLY A 36 1.79 5.51 -4.69
N PHE A 37 2.31 4.29 -4.87
CA PHE A 37 3.71 3.96 -4.59
C PHE A 37 4.62 4.07 -5.82
N LYS A 38 4.14 4.69 -6.90
CA LYS A 38 4.93 4.78 -8.13
C LYS A 38 6.24 5.53 -7.91
N GLY A 39 7.34 4.87 -8.31
CA GLY A 39 8.70 5.39 -8.16
C GLY A 39 9.29 5.23 -6.77
N ALA A 40 8.64 4.50 -5.86
CA ALA A 40 9.31 4.00 -4.66
C ALA A 40 10.23 2.83 -5.03
N ASP A 41 11.41 2.78 -4.42
CA ASP A 41 12.38 1.69 -4.56
C ASP A 41 11.94 0.51 -3.69
N MET A 42 11.77 -0.66 -4.31
CA MET A 42 11.30 -1.90 -3.66
C MET A 42 12.44 -2.91 -3.47
N GLY A 43 13.65 -2.55 -3.91
CA GLY A 43 14.84 -3.38 -3.85
C GLY A 43 15.20 -4.06 -5.16
N LYS A 44 16.44 -4.57 -5.19
CA LYS A 44 17.03 -5.21 -6.37
C LYS A 44 16.41 -6.58 -6.61
N GLY A 45 16.19 -6.90 -7.89
CA GLY A 45 15.65 -8.21 -8.29
C GLY A 45 14.17 -8.41 -7.99
N VAL A 46 13.42 -7.33 -7.70
CA VAL A 46 11.97 -7.36 -7.51
C VAL A 46 11.25 -7.07 -8.82
N THR A 47 10.30 -7.92 -9.20
CA THR A 47 9.45 -7.71 -10.37
C THR A 47 8.23 -6.89 -9.99
N VAL A 48 8.07 -5.72 -10.60
CA VAL A 48 6.95 -4.81 -10.32
C VAL A 48 5.94 -4.83 -11.45
N ILE A 49 4.71 -5.24 -11.14
CA ILE A 49 3.56 -5.20 -12.03
C ILE A 49 2.72 -3.97 -11.66
N GLU A 50 2.43 -3.12 -12.65
CA GLU A 50 1.56 -1.96 -12.48
C GLU A 50 0.46 -1.95 -13.55
N PRO A 51 -0.74 -1.44 -13.22
CA PRO A 51 -1.75 -1.17 -14.23
C PRO A 51 -1.24 -0.11 -15.22
N LYS A 52 -1.42 -0.37 -16.50
CA LYS A 52 -1.03 0.55 -17.57
C LYS A 52 -1.98 1.74 -17.61
N LYS A 53 -1.45 2.95 -17.38
CA LYS A 53 -2.20 4.18 -17.56
C LYS A 53 -2.46 4.42 -19.05
N LYS A 54 -3.65 4.93 -19.37
CA LYS A 54 -3.98 5.40 -20.72
C LYS A 54 -2.96 6.49 -21.12
N PRO A 55 -2.26 6.37 -22.27
CA PRO A 55 -1.35 7.41 -22.71
C PRO A 55 -2.12 8.66 -23.14
N ARG A 56 -1.48 9.83 -23.03
CA ARG A 56 -2.08 11.09 -23.50
C ARG A 56 -2.40 10.97 -25.00
N ASN A 57 -3.64 11.29 -25.36
CA ASN A 57 -4.15 11.25 -26.74
C ASN A 57 -4.12 9.86 -27.43
N LYS A 58 -3.97 8.76 -26.69
CA LYS A 58 -3.98 7.40 -27.26
C LYS A 58 -4.90 6.48 -26.46
N CYS A 59 -5.27 5.34 -27.06
CA CYS A 59 -6.06 4.31 -26.40
C CYS A 59 -5.17 3.18 -25.90
N LEU A 60 -5.62 2.51 -24.83
CA LEU A 60 -5.06 1.22 -24.45
C LEU A 60 -5.45 0.17 -25.50
N THR A 61 -4.49 -0.67 -25.86
CA THR A 61 -4.73 -1.83 -26.72
C THR A 61 -5.68 -2.81 -26.01
N PRO A 62 -6.37 -3.70 -26.76
CA PRO A 62 -7.22 -4.73 -26.16
C PRO A 62 -6.49 -5.60 -25.12
N GLN A 63 -5.24 -5.96 -25.41
CA GLN A 63 -4.40 -6.74 -24.48
C GLN A 63 -4.13 -5.97 -23.18
N GLU A 64 -3.76 -4.69 -23.27
CA GLU A 64 -3.51 -3.86 -22.07
C GLU A 64 -4.77 -3.65 -21.23
N LYS A 65 -5.95 -3.57 -21.88
CA LYS A 65 -7.23 -3.51 -21.17
C LYS A 65 -7.49 -4.81 -20.40
N GLU A 66 -7.20 -5.95 -21.01
CA GLU A 66 -7.36 -7.25 -20.35
C GLU A 66 -6.38 -7.42 -19.19
N GLU A 67 -5.11 -7.06 -19.37
CA GLU A 67 -4.10 -7.02 -18.29
C GLU A 67 -4.59 -6.16 -17.11
N ASN A 68 -5.07 -4.94 -17.41
CA ASN A 68 -5.63 -4.05 -16.40
C ASN A 68 -6.90 -4.61 -15.73
N ARG A 69 -7.75 -5.33 -16.47
CA ARG A 69 -8.94 -6.00 -15.92
C ARG A 69 -8.56 -7.08 -14.92
N GLN A 70 -7.57 -7.92 -15.24
CA GLN A 70 -7.06 -8.95 -14.33
C GLN A 70 -6.45 -8.34 -13.06
N ILE A 71 -5.66 -7.26 -13.22
CA ILE A 71 -5.11 -6.48 -12.11
C ILE A 71 -6.24 -5.91 -11.24
N SER A 72 -7.25 -5.32 -11.85
CA SER A 72 -8.39 -4.71 -11.15
C SER A 72 -9.20 -5.76 -10.38
N ALA A 73 -9.43 -6.93 -10.96
CA ALA A 73 -10.13 -8.03 -10.29
C ALA A 73 -9.42 -8.46 -9.00
N ARG A 74 -8.08 -8.56 -9.02
CA ARG A 74 -7.28 -8.85 -7.81
C ARG A 74 -7.37 -7.73 -6.77
N ARG A 75 -7.31 -6.47 -7.20
CA ARG A 75 -7.43 -5.30 -6.31
C ARG A 75 -8.75 -5.28 -5.56
N VAL A 76 -9.87 -5.60 -6.22
CA VAL A 76 -11.20 -5.62 -5.58
C VAL A 76 -11.22 -6.53 -4.36
N VAL A 77 -10.59 -7.71 -4.44
CA VAL A 77 -10.50 -8.63 -3.29
C VAL A 77 -9.68 -8.02 -2.14
N VAL A 78 -8.52 -7.44 -2.46
CA VAL A 78 -7.65 -6.79 -1.47
C VAL A 78 -8.34 -5.60 -0.81
N GLU A 79 -9.04 -4.76 -1.58
CA GLU A 79 -9.77 -3.59 -1.09
C GLU A 79 -10.94 -3.99 -0.19
N HIS A 80 -11.63 -5.11 -0.47
CA HIS A 80 -12.64 -5.65 0.43
C HIS A 80 -12.05 -6.08 1.78
N ILE A 81 -10.88 -6.74 1.79
CA ILE A 81 -10.18 -7.14 3.02
C ILE A 81 -9.77 -5.89 3.81
N ILE A 82 -9.13 -4.91 3.17
CA ILE A 82 -8.73 -3.65 3.79
C ILE A 82 -9.94 -2.89 4.35
N SER A 83 -11.04 -2.84 3.60
CA SER A 83 -12.29 -2.21 4.04
C SER A 83 -12.93 -2.97 5.22
N GLY A 84 -12.77 -4.30 5.26
CA GLY A 84 -13.11 -5.11 6.43
C GLY A 84 -12.30 -4.72 7.66
N ILE A 85 -10.98 -4.61 7.52
CA ILE A 85 -10.06 -4.19 8.60
C ILE A 85 -10.43 -2.80 9.12
N LYS A 86 -10.69 -1.84 8.21
CA LYS A 86 -11.10 -0.47 8.55
C LYS A 86 -12.45 -0.40 9.28
N ARG A 87 -13.30 -1.44 9.17
CA ARG A 87 -14.54 -1.55 9.95
C ARG A 87 -14.30 -2.04 11.39
N CYS A 88 -13.18 -2.71 11.70
CA CYS A 88 -12.87 -2.98 13.11
C CYS A 88 -12.48 -1.69 13.81
N ARG A 89 -13.40 -1.15 14.62
CA ARG A 89 -13.13 -0.01 15.51
C ARG A 89 -11.92 -0.26 16.40
N CYS A 90 -11.70 -1.51 16.80
CA CYS A 90 -10.54 -1.94 17.57
C CYS A 90 -9.18 -1.57 16.93
N LEU A 91 -9.10 -1.59 15.60
CA LEU A 91 -7.89 -1.29 14.83
C LEU A 91 -7.90 0.14 14.29
N LYS A 92 -9.07 0.75 14.15
CA LYS A 92 -9.25 2.08 13.56
C LYS A 92 -9.21 3.20 14.60
N ASP A 93 -9.84 3.00 15.75
CA ASP A 93 -10.08 4.07 16.71
C ASP A 93 -8.85 4.26 17.60
N VAL A 94 -8.53 5.52 17.88
CA VAL A 94 -7.47 5.85 18.84
C VAL A 94 -7.91 5.38 20.21
N TYR A 95 -7.13 4.47 20.79
CA TYR A 95 -7.34 4.03 22.16
C TYR A 95 -7.09 5.19 23.13
N ARG A 96 -8.17 5.69 23.75
CA ARG A 96 -8.10 6.72 24.80
C ARG A 96 -8.32 6.03 26.14
N LYS A 97 -7.25 5.80 26.90
CA LYS A 97 -7.32 5.52 28.33
C LYS A 97 -7.50 6.85 29.07
N SER A 98 -8.64 7.01 29.72
CA SER A 98 -8.69 7.81 30.94
C SER A 98 -7.97 7.00 32.02
N ASP A 99 -7.08 7.63 32.77
CA ASP A 99 -6.36 7.06 33.93
C ASP A 99 -5.17 6.14 33.59
N LEU A 100 -4.09 6.77 33.11
CA LEU A 100 -2.76 6.44 33.60
C LEU A 100 -2.44 7.53 34.64
N GLN A 101 -2.61 7.19 35.93
CA GLN A 101 -2.10 8.02 37.02
C GLN A 101 -0.62 8.30 36.74
N ASN A 102 -0.28 9.57 36.56
CA ASN A 102 1.11 10.01 36.59
C ASN A 102 1.66 9.64 37.98
N PRO A 103 2.76 8.85 38.10
CA PRO A 103 3.42 8.74 39.38
C PRO A 103 3.91 10.13 39.75
N THR A 104 3.30 10.70 40.78
CA THR A 104 3.75 11.91 41.47
C THR A 104 5.20 11.74 41.88
N ASN A 105 6.05 12.67 41.46
CA ASN A 105 7.35 12.92 42.06
C ASN A 105 7.21 14.15 42.96
#